data_AF-A0A958DHP9-F1
#
_entry.id   AF-A0A958DHP9-F1
#
_cell.length_a   1.000
_cell.length_b   1.000
_cell.length_c   1.000
_cell.angle_alpha   90.00
_cell.angle_beta   90.00
_cell.angle_gamma   90.00
#
_symmetry.space_group_name_H-M   'P 1'
#
loop_
_entity.id
_entity.type
_entity.pdbx_description
1 polymer ?
#
loop_
_entity_poly.entity_id
_entity_poly.type
_entity_poly.pdbx_seq_one_letter_code
_entity_poly.pdbx_strand_id
1 'polypeptide(L)'
;GLFTKPFALAMRLFANMVAGHTVIYALLGLIIVLGTVLVAPLSIAMAVAINLLELFVAFLQAYIFTMLSALFIGMSAHPEH
;
A
#
# COMPACT_ATOMS: atom_id res chain seq x y z
N GLY A 1 -10.23 -21.36 -4.21
CA GLY A 1 -9.85 -20.10 -3.54
C GLY A 1 -9.44 -19.03 -4.54
N LEU A 2 -10.37 -18.65 -5.43
CA LEU A 2 -10.11 -17.73 -6.55
C LEU A 2 -10.39 -16.28 -6.17
N PHE A 3 -11.37 -16.06 -5.28
CA PHE A 3 -11.72 -14.78 -4.67
C PHE A 3 -10.83 -14.39 -3.48
N THR A 4 -10.18 -15.35 -2.82
CA THR A 4 -9.30 -15.07 -1.68
C THR A 4 -8.00 -14.37 -2.08
N LYS A 5 -7.48 -14.62 -3.30
CA LYS A 5 -6.30 -13.93 -3.85
C LYS A 5 -6.52 -12.41 -4.01
N PRO A 6 -7.58 -11.93 -4.68
CA PRO A 6 -7.86 -10.51 -4.80
C PRO A 6 -8.26 -9.86 -3.46
N PHE A 7 -8.97 -10.57 -2.58
CA PHE A 7 -9.29 -10.04 -1.24
C PHE A 7 -8.05 -9.82 -0.36
N ALA A 8 -7.10 -10.77 -0.38
CA ALA A 8 -5.81 -10.62 0.29
C ALA A 8 -5.01 -9.43 -0.27
N LEU A 9 -5.20 -9.12 -1.55
CA LEU A 9 -4.60 -7.98 -2.22
C LEU A 9 -5.18 -6.63 -1.75
N ALA A 10 -6.50 -6.56 -1.64
CA ALA A 10 -7.22 -5.38 -1.15
C ALA A 10 -6.85 -5.05 0.30
N MET A 11 -6.79 -6.07 1.17
CA MET A 11 -6.31 -5.89 2.55
C MET A 11 -4.86 -5.42 2.60
N ARG A 12 -4.01 -5.85 1.65
CA ARG A 12 -2.61 -5.41 1.57
C ARG A 12 -2.49 -3.94 1.13
N LEU A 13 -3.31 -3.51 0.18
CA LEU A 13 -3.37 -2.09 -0.23
C LEU A 13 -3.84 -1.19 0.93
N PHE A 14 -4.88 -1.63 1.64
CA PHE A 14 -5.40 -0.93 2.82
C PHE A 14 -4.35 -0.82 3.93
N ALA A 15 -3.64 -1.92 4.22
CA ALA A 15 -2.55 -1.93 5.19
C ALA A 15 -1.43 -0.95 4.79
N ASN A 16 -1.03 -0.92 3.51
CA ASN A 16 0.01 -0.02 3.01
C ASN A 16 -0.41 1.47 3.11
N MET A 17 -1.66 1.82 2.81
CA MET A 17 -2.17 3.19 2.98
C MET A 17 -2.24 3.63 4.46
N VAL A 18 -2.64 2.72 5.36
CA VAL A 18 -2.69 2.98 6.81
C VAL A 18 -1.29 3.08 7.41
N ALA A 19 -0.32 2.31 6.91
CA ALA A 19 1.07 2.34 7.37
C ALA A 19 1.72 3.71 7.13
N GLY A 20 1.57 4.28 5.94
CA GLY A 20 2.10 5.63 5.64
C GLY A 20 1.48 6.72 6.52
N HIS A 21 0.16 6.64 6.75
CA HIS A 21 -0.53 7.58 7.62
C HIS A 21 -0.10 7.41 9.10
N THR A 22 0.17 6.17 9.54
CA THR A 22 0.69 5.85 10.88
C THR A 22 2.12 6.38 11.09
N VAL A 23 2.96 6.30 10.05
CA VAL A 23 4.33 6.85 10.08
C VAL A 23 4.32 8.36 10.27
N ILE A 24 3.44 9.10 9.58
CA ILE A 24 3.30 10.56 9.78
C ILE A 24 2.91 10.89 11.22
N TYR A 25 1.96 10.16 11.80
CA TYR A 25 1.59 10.35 13.22
C TYR A 25 2.71 9.97 14.18
N ALA A 26 3.45 8.89 13.93
CA ALA A 26 4.60 8.49 14.73
C ALA A 26 5.71 9.55 14.71
N LEU A 27 5.94 10.19 13.56
CA LEU A 27 6.93 11.24 13.39
C LEU A 27 6.53 12.54 14.10
N LEU A 28 5.25 12.94 13.99
CA LEU A 28 4.70 14.06 14.76
C LEU A 28 4.84 13.83 16.28
N GLY A 29 4.58 12.61 16.76
CA GLY A 29 4.77 12.24 18.16
C GLY A 29 6.24 12.25 18.61
N LEU A 30 7.16 11.77 17.76
CA LEU A 30 8.59 11.70 18.08
C LEU A 30 9.23 13.09 18.24
N ILE A 31 8.83 14.06 17.40
CA ILE A 31 9.30 15.45 17.48
C ILE A 31 8.94 16.08 18.84
N ILE A 32 7.76 15.76 19.37
CA ILE A 32 7.29 16.27 20.67
C ILE A 32 8.04 15.61 21.84
N VAL A 33 8.36 14.32 21.74
CA VAL A 33 8.97 13.55 22.85
C VAL A 33 10.49 13.74 22.96
N LEU A 34 11.24 13.79 21.83
CA LEU A 34 12.71 13.80 21.89
C LEU A 34 13.34 15.18 22.02
N GLY A 35 12.62 16.27 21.71
CA GLY A 35 13.15 17.65 21.77
C GLY A 35 14.38 17.94 20.91
N THR A 36 14.86 16.95 20.13
CA THR A 36 16.13 17.00 19.41
C THR A 36 15.83 17.02 17.91
N VAL A 37 15.80 18.23 17.35
CA VAL A 37 15.31 18.54 15.99
C VAL A 37 16.20 17.94 14.88
N LEU A 38 17.43 17.55 15.18
CA LEU A 38 18.43 17.24 14.13
C LEU A 38 18.38 15.78 13.63
N VAL A 39 18.01 14.82 14.48
CA VAL A 39 17.99 13.37 14.12
C VAL A 39 16.63 12.94 13.56
N ALA A 40 15.57 13.65 13.94
CA ALA A 40 14.21 13.44 13.43
C ALA A 40 14.08 13.53 11.89
N PRO A 41 14.57 14.58 11.19
CA PRO A 41 14.36 14.72 9.75
C PRO A 41 15.05 13.63 8.92
N LEU A 42 16.16 13.07 9.39
CA LEU A 42 16.87 11.99 8.70
C LEU A 42 16.06 10.67 8.71
N SER A 43 15.48 10.33 9.87
CA SER A 43 14.59 9.16 9.97
C SER A 43 13.29 9.36 9.19
N ILE A 44 12.77 10.59 9.17
CA ILE A 44 11.60 10.97 8.34
C ILE A 44 11.91 10.77 6.86
N ALA A 45 13.04 11.28 6.38
CA ALA A 45 13.41 11.19 4.97
C ALA A 45 13.55 9.73 4.50
N MET A 46 14.18 8.87 5.31
CA MET A 46 14.24 7.44 5.01
C MET A 46 12.87 6.76 5.04
N ALA A 47 12.02 7.08 6.02
CA ALA A 47 10.68 6.49 6.12
C ALA A 47 9.76 6.92 4.97
N VAL A 48 9.89 8.17 4.50
CA VAL A 48 9.19 8.70 3.33
C VAL A 48 9.69 8.03 2.05
N ALA A 49 10.99 7.81 1.90
CA ALA A 49 11.55 7.11 0.74
C ALA A 49 11.04 5.65 0.65
N ILE A 50 10.96 4.94 1.77
CA ILE A 50 10.39 3.59 1.81
C ILE A 50 8.88 3.62 1.52
N ASN A 51 8.14 4.59 2.08
CA ASN A 51 6.71 4.78 1.77
C ASN A 51 6.46 5.03 0.28
N LEU A 52 7.35 5.76 -0.40
CA LEU A 52 7.23 6.01 -1.83
C LEU A 52 7.39 4.71 -2.64
N LEU A 53 8.33 3.84 -2.26
CA LEU A 53 8.47 2.51 -2.85
C LEU A 53 7.23 1.65 -2.55
N GLU A 54 6.68 1.74 -1.34
CA GLU A 54 5.50 0.99 -0.93
C GLU A 54 4.23 1.44 -1.69
N LEU A 55 4.11 2.74 -1.97
CA LEU A 55 3.07 3.32 -2.83
C LEU A 55 3.19 2.84 -4.29
N PHE A 56 4.42 2.71 -4.81
CA PHE A 56 4.64 2.14 -6.14
C PHE A 56 4.19 0.68 -6.22
N VAL A 57 4.55 -0.13 -5.22
CA VAL A 57 4.08 -1.52 -5.11
C VAL A 57 2.57 -1.58 -4.98
N ALA A 58 1.96 -0.66 -4.22
CA ALA A 58 0.50 -0.55 -4.08
C ALA A 58 -0.19 -0.33 -5.44
N PHE A 59 0.36 0.53 -6.31
CA PHE A 59 -0.13 0.74 -7.67
C PHE A 59 -0.06 -0.53 -8.53
N LEU A 60 1.06 -1.24 -8.51
CA LEU A 60 1.20 -2.52 -9.22
C LEU A 60 0.18 -3.55 -8.73
N GLN A 61 -0.10 -3.53 -7.44
CA GLN A 61 -1.06 -4.45 -6.84
C GLN A 61 -2.51 -4.16 -7.27
N ALA A 62 -2.91 -2.88 -7.31
CA ALA A 62 -4.20 -2.47 -7.86
C ALA A 62 -4.31 -2.83 -9.35
N TYR A 63 -3.24 -2.66 -10.12
CA TYR A 63 -3.20 -3.04 -11.55
C TYR A 63 -3.44 -4.55 -11.74
N ILE A 64 -2.75 -5.40 -10.98
CA ILE A 64 -2.93 -6.86 -11.05
C ILE A 64 -4.37 -7.26 -10.68
N PHE A 65 -5.01 -6.59 -9.71
CA PHE A 65 -6.42 -6.83 -9.37
C PHE A 65 -7.36 -6.53 -10.54
N THR A 66 -7.18 -5.38 -11.19
CA THR A 66 -8.02 -4.97 -12.33
C THR A 66 -7.80 -5.91 -13.52
N MET A 67 -6.56 -6.31 -13.78
CA MET A 67 -6.23 -7.28 -14.83
C MET A 67 -6.86 -8.65 -14.57
N LEU A 68 -6.78 -9.16 -13.34
CA LEU A 68 -7.42 -10.42 -12.96
C LEU A 68 -8.96 -10.31 -13.02
N SER A 69 -9.54 -9.19 -12.62
CA SER A 69 -10.98 -8.95 -12.72
C SER A 69 -11.44 -8.89 -14.18
N ALA A 70 -10.67 -8.22 -15.05
CA ALA A 70 -10.93 -8.19 -16.49
C ALA A 70 -10.79 -9.59 -17.12
N LEU A 71 -9.81 -10.40 -16.69
CA LEU A 71 -9.69 -11.81 -17.11
C LEU A 71 -10.88 -12.65 -16.64
N PHE A 72 -11.33 -12.49 -15.40
CA PHE A 72 -12.54 -13.17 -14.92
C PHE A 72 -13.77 -12.79 -15.73
N ILE A 73 -13.98 -11.49 -15.93
CA ILE A 73 -15.08 -10.97 -16.72
C ILE A 73 -14.99 -11.49 -18.15
N GLY A 74 -13.81 -11.47 -18.77
CA GLY A 74 -13.58 -11.98 -20.13
C GLY A 74 -13.84 -13.47 -20.28
N MET A 75 -13.37 -14.30 -19.33
CA MET A 75 -13.69 -15.74 -19.29
C MET A 75 -15.19 -15.99 -19.06
N SER A 76 -15.87 -15.16 -18.27
CA SER A 76 -17.32 -15.28 -18.06
C SER A 76 -18.17 -14.70 -19.19
N ALA A 77 -17.61 -13.78 -19.99
CA ALA A 77 -18.30 -13.08 -21.08
C ALA A 77 -18.27 -13.87 -22.40
N HIS A 78 -17.31 -14.78 -22.57
CA HIS A 78 -17.38 -15.87 -23.53
C HIS A 78 -17.92 -17.12 -22.81
N PRO A 79 -19.24 -17.36 -22.76
CA PRO A 79 -19.69 -18.72 -22.54
C PRO A 79 -19.13 -19.53 -23.70
N GLU A 80 -18.19 -20.43 -23.39
CA GLU A 80 -17.76 -21.48 -24.29
C GLU A 80 -19.01 -22.21 -24.82
N HIS A 81 -19.40 -21.86 -26.04
CA HIS A 81 -20.22 -22.66 -26.92
C HIS A 81 -19.36 -23.01 -28.13
#